data_AF-A0A183VF26-F1
#
_entry.id   AF-A0A183VF26-F1
#
_cell.length_a   1.000
_cell.length_b   1.000
_cell.length_c   1.000
_cell.angle_alpha   90.00
_cell.angle_beta   90.00
_cell.angle_gamma   90.00
#
_symmetry.space_group_name_H-M   'P 1'
#
loop_
_entity.id
_entity.type
_entity.pdbx_description
1 polymer ?
#
loop_
_entity_poly.entity_id
_entity_poly.type
_entity_poly.pdbx_seq_one_letter_code
_entity_poly.pdbx_strand_id
1 'polypeptide(L)'
;LETYWPDVYVKPYIRCPPYLIGLLVGFALHKFGLHPVFPKVCSYHISLFLKFSIAFFIWKIALGWAISTIFGIGSVFGLYDYARTGEISEWMRVGYVLFGRNGYALSLAWVTFACATGYGGDFFLFTCPINSLLSWRAWIPLSRITFCAYLIHPILLQIYNFSRPHPFHFTTVYQMFYLFAVAVVMAYFTGFFLSLAFEVPVSILETLAVNRIMAKLRGPRRKKMMCDSDGATTSANRVEVKLLLGEANEKQSSDSKCQQNGSLES
;
A
#
# COMPACT_ATOMS: atom_id res chain seq x y z
N LEU A 1 -15.39 18.49 -30.34
CA LEU A 1 -14.13 18.01 -29.71
C LEU A 1 -13.16 19.16 -29.40
N GLU A 2 -13.11 20.21 -30.23
CA GLU A 2 -12.16 21.33 -30.06
C GLU A 2 -12.31 22.14 -28.76
N THR A 3 -13.51 22.25 -28.19
CA THR A 3 -13.74 22.89 -26.88
C THR A 3 -13.48 21.97 -25.70
N TYR A 4 -13.59 20.64 -25.86
CA TYR A 4 -13.45 19.70 -24.74
C TYR A 4 -12.01 19.60 -24.21
N TRP A 5 -11.03 19.57 -25.11
CA TRP A 5 -9.62 19.47 -24.77
C TRP A 5 -9.10 20.65 -23.92
N PRO A 6 -9.24 21.91 -24.36
CA PRO A 6 -8.80 23.07 -23.58
C PRO A 6 -9.70 23.33 -22.37
N ASP A 7 -11.03 23.14 -22.50
CA ASP A 7 -11.94 23.60 -21.45
C ASP A 7 -12.31 22.61 -20.37
N VAL A 8 -12.13 21.32 -20.62
CA VAL A 8 -12.49 20.29 -19.66
C VAL A 8 -11.31 19.39 -19.38
N TYR A 9 -10.62 18.88 -20.41
CA TYR A 9 -9.67 17.79 -20.23
C TYR A 9 -8.33 18.22 -19.63
N VAL A 10 -7.77 19.37 -20.02
CA VAL A 10 -6.43 19.79 -19.58
C VAL A 10 -6.43 20.32 -18.14
N LYS A 11 -7.56 20.85 -17.67
CA LYS A 11 -7.66 21.54 -16.38
C LYS A 11 -7.38 20.60 -15.20
N PRO A 12 -6.43 20.92 -14.29
CA PRO A 12 -6.00 20.00 -13.24
C PRO A 12 -7.09 19.76 -12.17
N TYR A 13 -7.95 20.75 -11.93
CA TYR A 13 -8.98 20.68 -10.89
C TYR A 13 -10.03 19.58 -11.10
N ILE A 14 -10.32 19.19 -12.35
CA ILE A 14 -11.22 18.07 -12.64
C ILE A 14 -10.60 16.69 -12.32
N ARG A 15 -9.29 16.66 -12.02
CA ARG A 15 -8.55 15.44 -11.64
C ARG A 15 -8.23 15.36 -10.15
N CYS A 16 -8.37 16.46 -9.40
CA CYS A 16 -8.14 16.51 -7.94
C CYS A 16 -9.05 15.59 -7.09
N PRO A 17 -10.35 15.41 -7.38
CA PRO A 17 -11.27 14.66 -6.53
C PRO A 17 -10.84 13.24 -6.11
N PRO A 18 -10.37 12.34 -7.02
CA PRO A 18 -9.91 11.02 -6.62
C PRO A 18 -8.69 11.05 -5.67
N TYR A 19 -7.81 12.05 -5.81
CA TYR A 19 -6.66 12.22 -4.90
C TYR A 19 -7.12 12.63 -3.50
N LEU A 20 -8.13 13.50 -3.39
CA LEU A 20 -8.70 13.90 -2.11
C LEU A 20 -9.33 12.71 -1.39
N ILE A 21 -10.08 11.85 -2.10
CA ILE A 21 -10.66 10.63 -1.53
C ILE A 21 -9.55 9.72 -0.98
N GLY A 22 -8.49 9.49 -1.75
CA GLY A 22 -7.34 8.70 -1.31
C GLY A 22 -6.65 9.30 -0.09
N LEU A 23 -6.44 10.62 -0.06
CA LEU A 23 -5.83 11.32 1.07
C LEU A 23 -6.69 11.22 2.34
N LEU A 24 -8.01 11.38 2.21
CA LEU A 24 -8.95 11.25 3.33
C LEU A 24 -8.94 9.83 3.92
N VAL A 25 -8.92 8.80 3.07
CA VAL A 25 -8.83 7.41 3.53
C VAL A 25 -7.48 7.11 4.17
N GLY A 26 -6.39 7.62 3.60
CA GLY A 26 -5.06 7.52 4.21
C GLY A 26 -4.98 8.22 5.57
N PHE A 27 -5.57 9.41 5.69
CA PHE A 27 -5.66 10.15 6.96
C PHE A 27 -6.53 9.42 7.98
N ALA A 28 -7.65 8.84 7.55
CA ALA A 28 -8.49 7.99 8.39
C ALA A 28 -7.70 6.79 8.92
N LEU A 29 -6.99 6.05 8.06
CA LEU A 29 -6.11 4.94 8.47
C LEU A 29 -5.05 5.37 9.47
N HIS A 30 -4.42 6.53 9.25
CA HIS A 30 -3.43 7.08 10.18
C HIS A 30 -4.05 7.42 11.54
N LYS A 31 -5.24 8.03 11.57
CA LYS A 31 -5.92 8.47 12.80
C LYS A 31 -6.54 7.31 13.58
N PHE A 32 -7.07 6.30 12.89
CA PHE A 32 -7.60 5.08 13.51
C PHE A 32 -6.47 4.11 13.94
N GLY A 33 -5.25 4.36 13.48
CA GLY A 33 -4.08 3.50 13.68
C GLY A 33 -4.28 2.16 12.95
N LEU A 34 -3.18 1.45 12.67
CA LEU A 34 -3.24 -0.01 12.44
C LEU A 34 -3.65 -0.77 13.73
N HIS A 35 -4.35 -0.11 14.66
CA HIS A 35 -4.96 -0.78 15.77
C HIS A 35 -6.12 -1.60 15.19
N PRO A 36 -6.07 -2.93 15.24
CA PRO A 36 -7.20 -3.74 14.84
C PRO A 36 -8.37 -3.33 15.73
N VAL A 37 -9.32 -2.58 15.18
CA VAL A 37 -10.51 -2.10 15.90
C VAL A 37 -11.40 -3.29 16.32
N PHE A 38 -11.12 -4.49 15.81
CA PHE A 38 -11.88 -5.69 16.12
C PHE A 38 -10.95 -6.75 16.71
N PRO A 39 -11.20 -7.16 17.97
CA PRO A 39 -10.41 -8.21 18.60
C PRO A 39 -10.52 -9.48 17.74
N LYS A 40 -9.39 -10.18 17.54
CA LYS A 40 -9.40 -11.58 17.11
C LYS A 40 -10.24 -12.34 18.12
N VAL A 41 -11.48 -12.64 17.78
CA VAL A 41 -12.36 -13.39 18.66
C VAL A 41 -11.93 -14.85 18.57
N CYS A 42 -11.00 -15.26 19.43
CA CYS A 42 -10.79 -16.68 19.73
C CYS A 42 -12.11 -17.21 20.29
N SER A 43 -12.83 -17.93 19.44
CA SER A 43 -14.09 -18.57 19.76
C SER A 43 -13.89 -19.60 20.87
N TYR A 44 -14.21 -19.25 22.12
CA TYR A 44 -14.59 -20.28 23.09
C TYR A 44 -15.58 -19.89 24.19
N HIS A 45 -15.82 -18.60 24.51
CA HIS A 45 -16.89 -18.28 25.48
C HIS A 45 -17.43 -16.85 25.38
N ILE A 46 -18.37 -16.60 24.47
CA ILE A 46 -18.96 -15.26 24.28
C ILE A 46 -20.49 -15.29 24.33
N SER A 47 -21.03 -14.39 25.15
CA SER A 47 -22.44 -14.15 25.43
C SER A 47 -23.24 -13.82 24.17
N LEU A 48 -24.50 -14.26 24.14
CA LEU A 48 -25.43 -14.14 23.01
C LEU A 48 -25.62 -12.67 22.52
N PHE A 49 -25.47 -11.70 23.42
CA PHE A 49 -25.53 -10.26 23.12
C PHE A 49 -24.34 -9.76 22.27
N LEU A 50 -23.13 -10.31 22.46
CA LEU A 50 -21.96 -9.93 21.64
C LEU A 50 -22.07 -10.48 20.21
N LYS A 51 -22.70 -11.66 20.04
CA LYS A 51 -22.92 -12.29 18.72
C LYS A 51 -23.76 -11.40 17.79
N PHE A 52 -24.79 -10.72 18.31
CA PHE A 52 -25.63 -9.83 17.51
C PHE A 52 -24.89 -8.58 17.04
N SER A 53 -24.06 -7.99 17.92
CA SER A 53 -23.22 -6.82 17.58
C SER A 53 -22.15 -7.15 16.53
N ILE A 54 -21.54 -8.34 16.62
CA ILE A 54 -20.56 -8.83 15.64
C ILE A 54 -21.22 -9.12 14.29
N ALA A 55 -22.39 -9.77 14.27
CA ALA A 55 -23.12 -10.05 13.03
C ALA A 55 -23.53 -8.78 12.27
N PHE A 56 -23.98 -7.75 13.00
CA PHE A 56 -24.29 -6.44 12.43
C PHE A 56 -23.06 -5.77 11.80
N PHE A 57 -21.91 -5.87 12.46
CA PHE A 57 -20.66 -5.31 11.96
C PHE A 57 -20.15 -6.02 10.69
N ILE A 58 -20.25 -7.35 10.66
CA ILE A 58 -19.92 -8.17 9.48
C ILE A 58 -20.80 -7.79 8.27
N TRP A 59 -22.10 -7.60 8.49
CA TRP A 59 -23.02 -7.17 7.43
C TRP A 59 -22.63 -5.81 6.82
N LYS A 60 -22.17 -4.86 7.64
CA LYS A 60 -21.69 -3.56 7.14
C LYS A 60 -20.46 -3.70 6.25
N ILE A 61 -19.54 -4.62 6.57
CA ILE A 61 -18.37 -4.89 5.74
C ILE A 61 -18.78 -5.51 4.41
N ALA A 62 -19.65 -6.52 4.43
CA ALA A 62 -20.16 -7.17 3.22
C ALA A 62 -20.89 -6.16 2.31
N LEU A 63 -21.67 -5.27 2.89
CA LEU A 63 -22.34 -4.17 2.18
C LEU A 63 -21.31 -3.22 1.54
N GLY A 64 -20.22 -2.88 2.25
CA GLY A 64 -19.14 -2.07 1.69
C GLY A 64 -18.44 -2.72 0.49
N TRP A 65 -18.22 -4.04 0.52
CA TRP A 65 -17.68 -4.79 -0.61
C TRP A 65 -18.63 -4.82 -1.81
N ALA A 66 -19.92 -5.06 -1.57
CA ALA A 66 -20.94 -5.03 -2.62
C ALA A 66 -21.01 -3.65 -3.29
N ILE A 67 -21.06 -2.58 -2.48
CA ILE A 67 -21.08 -1.20 -2.94
C ILE A 67 -19.81 -0.89 -3.75
N SER A 68 -18.63 -1.21 -3.21
CA SER A 68 -17.36 -0.98 -3.92
C SER A 68 -17.32 -1.70 -5.28
N THR A 69 -17.82 -2.94 -5.36
CA THR A 69 -17.87 -3.71 -6.60
C THR A 69 -18.83 -3.09 -7.62
N ILE A 70 -20.00 -2.66 -7.18
CA ILE A 70 -21.00 -1.99 -8.02
C ILE A 70 -20.45 -0.67 -8.58
N PHE A 71 -19.84 0.16 -7.73
CA PHE A 71 -19.23 1.43 -8.16
C PHE A 71 -18.03 1.21 -9.10
N GLY A 72 -17.22 0.17 -8.86
CA GLY A 72 -16.09 -0.19 -9.73
C GLY A 72 -16.54 -0.64 -11.13
N ILE A 73 -17.47 -1.61 -11.19
CA ILE A 73 -18.02 -2.12 -12.45
C ILE A 73 -18.79 -1.02 -13.17
N GLY A 74 -19.64 -0.28 -12.45
CA GLY A 74 -20.43 0.82 -13.00
C GLY A 74 -19.56 1.93 -13.60
N SER A 75 -18.40 2.24 -13.00
CA SER A 75 -17.47 3.20 -13.59
C SER A 75 -16.77 2.69 -14.85
N VAL A 76 -16.51 1.39 -14.97
CA VAL A 76 -15.77 0.84 -16.13
C VAL A 76 -16.72 0.59 -17.30
N PHE A 77 -17.89 0.00 -17.02
CA PHE A 77 -18.87 -0.40 -18.04
C PHE A 77 -19.99 0.62 -18.25
N GLY A 78 -20.06 1.68 -17.45
CA GLY A 78 -21.10 2.72 -17.58
C GLY A 78 -21.10 3.45 -18.93
N LEU A 79 -20.02 3.34 -19.71
CA LEU A 79 -19.90 3.89 -21.06
C LEU A 79 -20.07 2.84 -22.17
N TYR A 80 -20.40 1.59 -21.83
CA TYR A 80 -20.54 0.52 -22.81
C TYR A 80 -21.69 0.76 -23.78
N ASP A 81 -22.86 1.15 -23.27
CA ASP A 81 -24.03 1.43 -24.10
C ASP A 81 -23.77 2.61 -25.04
N TYR A 82 -23.08 3.64 -24.57
CA TYR A 82 -22.64 4.75 -25.43
C TYR A 82 -21.75 4.31 -26.58
N ALA A 83 -20.80 3.42 -26.30
CA ALA A 83 -19.88 2.91 -27.32
C ALA A 83 -20.62 2.06 -28.38
N ARG A 84 -21.79 1.51 -28.06
CA ARG A 84 -22.57 0.64 -28.96
C ARG A 84 -23.60 1.40 -29.78
N THR A 85 -24.35 2.32 -29.19
CA THR A 85 -25.49 2.99 -29.84
C THR A 85 -25.24 4.46 -30.15
N GLY A 86 -24.19 5.07 -29.60
CA GLY A 86 -23.89 6.50 -29.80
C GLY A 86 -24.86 7.47 -29.13
N GLU A 87 -25.96 6.97 -28.57
CA GLU A 87 -26.98 7.75 -27.87
C GLU A 87 -26.89 7.53 -26.36
N ILE A 88 -26.86 8.63 -25.60
CA ILE A 88 -26.92 8.62 -24.14
C ILE A 88 -28.04 9.58 -23.70
N SER A 89 -28.84 9.15 -22.72
CA SER A 89 -29.72 10.06 -21.98
C SER A 89 -28.91 11.11 -21.22
N GLU A 90 -29.26 12.40 -21.32
CA GLU A 90 -28.44 13.49 -20.75
C GLU A 90 -28.13 13.30 -19.27
N TRP A 91 -29.07 12.75 -18.51
CA TRP A 91 -28.91 12.41 -17.09
C TRP A 91 -27.78 11.39 -16.84
N MET A 92 -27.69 10.34 -17.66
CA MET A 92 -26.64 9.32 -17.54
C MET A 92 -25.28 9.90 -17.96
N ARG A 93 -25.24 10.80 -18.96
CA ARG A 93 -24.01 11.50 -19.37
C ARG A 93 -23.44 12.35 -18.24
N VAL A 94 -24.29 13.18 -17.64
CA VAL A 94 -23.88 14.07 -16.53
C VAL A 94 -23.49 13.23 -15.30
N GLY A 95 -24.29 12.21 -14.98
CA GLY A 95 -24.01 11.28 -13.89
C GLY A 95 -22.65 10.59 -14.05
N TYR A 96 -22.34 10.08 -15.25
CA TYR A 96 -21.07 9.42 -15.51
C TYR A 96 -19.88 10.39 -15.44
N VAL A 97 -20.00 11.62 -15.96
CA VAL A 97 -18.93 12.62 -15.91
C VAL A 97 -18.60 13.01 -14.47
N LEU A 98 -19.61 13.15 -13.60
CA LEU A 98 -19.42 13.53 -12.20
C LEU A 98 -18.99 12.34 -11.33
N PHE A 99 -19.66 11.19 -11.46
CA PHE A 99 -19.52 10.07 -10.53
C PHE A 99 -18.62 8.94 -11.03
N GLY A 100 -18.31 8.84 -12.33
CA GLY A 100 -17.51 7.73 -12.85
C GLY A 100 -16.14 7.67 -12.17
N ARG A 101 -15.33 8.72 -12.33
CA ARG A 101 -13.97 8.78 -11.73
C ARG A 101 -13.98 8.72 -10.21
N ASN A 102 -14.93 9.40 -9.57
CA ASN A 102 -15.06 9.42 -8.11
C ASN A 102 -15.51 8.07 -7.55
N GLY A 103 -16.44 7.41 -8.23
CA GLY A 103 -16.94 6.07 -7.89
C GLY A 103 -15.85 5.01 -8.00
N TYR A 104 -15.05 5.06 -9.06
CA TYR A 104 -13.89 4.19 -9.20
C TYR A 104 -12.85 4.43 -8.09
N ALA A 105 -12.54 5.69 -7.77
CA ALA A 105 -11.63 6.01 -6.69
C ALA A 105 -12.15 5.56 -5.33
N LEU A 106 -13.46 5.69 -5.06
CA LEU A 106 -14.10 5.22 -3.85
C LEU A 106 -14.08 3.69 -3.74
N SER A 107 -14.30 3.00 -4.87
CA SER A 107 -14.19 1.55 -4.97
C SER A 107 -12.79 1.08 -4.56
N LEU A 108 -11.74 1.67 -5.15
CA LEU A 108 -10.34 1.39 -4.79
C LEU A 108 -10.01 1.76 -3.35
N ALA A 109 -10.52 2.90 -2.87
CA ALA A 109 -10.28 3.36 -1.50
C ALA A 109 -10.87 2.42 -0.44
N TRP A 110 -12.04 1.81 -0.72
CA TRP A 110 -12.58 0.76 0.14
C TRP A 110 -11.72 -0.50 0.12
N VAL A 111 -11.26 -0.94 -1.06
CA VAL A 111 -10.40 -2.13 -1.20
C VAL A 111 -9.08 -1.94 -0.44
N THR A 112 -8.42 -0.78 -0.57
CA THR A 112 -7.17 -0.50 0.15
C THR A 112 -7.39 -0.42 1.66
N PHE A 113 -8.48 0.22 2.11
CA PHE A 113 -8.87 0.24 3.51
C PHE A 113 -9.10 -1.16 4.07
N ALA A 114 -9.81 -2.02 3.33
CA ALA A 114 -10.07 -3.40 3.71
C ALA A 114 -8.78 -4.25 3.79
N CYS A 115 -7.84 -4.06 2.86
CA CYS A 115 -6.55 -4.73 2.87
C CYS A 115 -5.66 -4.26 4.03
N ALA A 116 -5.58 -2.95 4.27
CA ALA A 116 -4.74 -2.36 5.30
C ALA A 116 -5.14 -2.77 6.72
N THR A 117 -6.44 -3.03 6.93
CA THR A 117 -6.95 -3.34 8.28
C THR A 117 -7.04 -4.84 8.57
N GLY A 118 -6.55 -5.71 7.67
CA GLY A 118 -6.38 -7.14 7.91
C GLY A 118 -7.67 -7.96 8.10
N TYR A 119 -8.84 -7.41 7.75
CA TYR A 119 -10.16 -7.99 8.04
C TYR A 119 -10.58 -9.19 7.18
N GLY A 120 -9.70 -9.72 6.34
CA GLY A 120 -10.11 -10.59 5.23
C GLY A 120 -9.45 -11.96 5.15
N GLY A 121 -8.85 -12.44 6.23
CA GLY A 121 -8.17 -13.75 6.23
C GLY A 121 -9.14 -14.92 5.98
N ASP A 122 -10.27 -14.93 6.70
CA ASP A 122 -11.11 -16.14 6.77
C ASP A 122 -12.60 -15.94 6.38
N PHE A 123 -13.14 -14.71 6.48
CA PHE A 123 -14.59 -14.49 6.29
C PHE A 123 -15.00 -14.06 4.87
N PHE A 124 -14.10 -13.42 4.11
CA PHE A 124 -14.44 -12.87 2.79
C PHE A 124 -13.51 -13.43 1.71
N LEU A 125 -14.07 -14.25 0.82
CA LEU A 125 -13.35 -15.07 -0.17
C LEU A 125 -12.40 -14.26 -1.07
N PHE A 126 -12.70 -12.98 -1.30
CA PHE A 126 -11.93 -12.12 -2.20
C PHE A 126 -10.72 -11.43 -1.55
N THR A 127 -10.69 -11.25 -0.23
CA THR A 127 -9.66 -10.39 0.39
C THR A 127 -8.31 -11.08 0.57
N CYS A 128 -8.31 -12.38 0.88
CA CYS A 128 -7.08 -13.16 1.06
C CYS A 128 -6.15 -13.17 -0.18
N PRO A 129 -6.64 -13.44 -1.41
CA PRO A 129 -5.80 -13.35 -2.60
C PRO A 129 -5.35 -11.92 -2.90
N ILE A 130 -6.20 -10.91 -2.67
CA ILE A 130 -5.85 -9.50 -2.95
C ILE A 130 -4.70 -9.04 -2.05
N ASN A 131 -4.72 -9.38 -0.76
CA ASN A 131 -3.63 -9.01 0.16
C ASN A 131 -2.32 -9.73 -0.18
N SER A 132 -2.38 -11.01 -0.57
CA SER A 132 -1.21 -11.76 -1.02
C SER A 132 -0.62 -11.16 -2.30
N LEU A 133 -1.48 -10.78 -3.26
CA LEU A 133 -1.07 -10.09 -4.47
C LEU A 133 -0.44 -8.73 -4.17
N LEU A 134 -1.05 -7.90 -3.31
CA LEU A 134 -0.52 -6.57 -2.98
C LEU A 134 0.80 -6.60 -2.19
N SER A 135 1.00 -7.64 -1.38
CA SER A 135 2.24 -7.84 -0.62
C SER A 135 3.42 -8.31 -1.49
N TRP A 136 3.17 -8.61 -2.77
CA TRP A 136 4.19 -9.17 -3.64
C TRP A 136 5.28 -8.13 -3.98
N ARG A 137 6.53 -8.44 -3.61
CA ARG A 137 7.71 -7.61 -3.94
C ARG A 137 7.91 -7.33 -5.44
N ALA A 138 7.26 -8.09 -6.32
CA ALA A 138 7.28 -7.86 -7.76
C ALA A 138 6.63 -6.52 -8.18
N TRP A 139 5.73 -5.95 -7.36
CA TRP A 139 5.12 -4.64 -7.62
C TRP A 139 6.11 -3.48 -7.54
N ILE A 140 7.22 -3.65 -6.82
CA ILE A 140 8.22 -2.60 -6.62
C ILE A 140 8.90 -2.23 -7.96
N PRO A 141 9.53 -3.16 -8.71
CA PRO A 141 10.08 -2.82 -10.02
C PRO A 141 8.99 -2.52 -11.06
N LEU A 142 7.83 -3.18 -10.97
CA LEU A 142 6.73 -2.97 -11.92
C LEU A 142 6.18 -1.54 -11.86
N SER A 143 6.00 -1.00 -10.66
CA SER A 143 5.50 0.39 -10.46
C SER A 143 6.42 1.45 -11.07
N ARG A 144 7.73 1.20 -11.12
CA ARG A 144 8.69 2.11 -11.77
C ARG A 144 8.56 2.08 -13.29
N ILE A 145 8.45 0.88 -13.87
CA ILE A 145 8.29 0.72 -15.32
C ILE A 145 6.94 1.30 -15.77
N THR A 146 5.87 1.08 -15.01
CA THR A 146 4.53 1.61 -15.33
C THR A 146 4.51 3.13 -15.31
N PHE A 147 5.26 3.79 -14.41
CA PHE A 147 5.42 5.24 -14.39
C PHE A 147 6.09 5.75 -15.68
N CYS A 148 7.22 5.16 -16.07
CA CYS A 148 7.89 5.52 -17.33
C CYS A 148 7.00 5.26 -18.56
N ALA A 149 6.31 4.11 -18.58
CA ALA A 149 5.38 3.75 -19.65
C ALA A 149 4.21 4.75 -19.73
N TYR A 150 3.68 5.21 -18.60
CA TYR A 150 2.61 6.21 -18.55
C TYR A 150 3.02 7.54 -19.17
N LEU A 151 4.25 8.01 -18.92
CA LEU A 151 4.75 9.26 -19.50
C LEU A 151 4.94 9.18 -21.02
N ILE A 152 5.43 8.04 -21.52
CA ILE A 152 5.76 7.89 -22.95
C ILE A 152 4.54 7.49 -23.79
N HIS A 153 3.57 6.80 -23.19
CA HIS A 153 2.36 6.33 -23.85
C HIS A 153 1.62 7.43 -24.65
N PRO A 154 1.27 8.61 -24.09
CA PRO A 154 0.57 9.65 -24.87
C PRO A 154 1.41 10.18 -26.03
N ILE A 155 2.74 10.26 -25.88
CA ILE A 155 3.67 10.69 -26.94
C ILE A 155 3.65 9.67 -28.09
N LEU A 156 3.76 8.38 -27.77
CA LEU A 156 3.69 7.30 -28.75
C LEU A 156 2.34 7.30 -29.48
N LEU A 157 1.24 7.51 -28.75
CA LEU A 157 -0.09 7.58 -29.33
C LEU A 157 -0.22 8.77 -30.27
N GLN A 158 0.34 9.93 -29.91
CA GLN A 158 0.32 11.13 -30.74
C GLN A 158 1.14 10.97 -32.02
N ILE A 159 2.34 10.39 -31.92
CA ILE A 159 3.17 10.05 -33.10
C ILE A 159 2.42 9.08 -34.02
N TYR A 160 1.79 8.04 -33.46
CA TYR A 160 1.00 7.08 -34.22
C TYR A 160 -0.17 7.75 -34.95
N ASN A 161 -0.87 8.69 -34.31
CA ASN A 161 -1.97 9.42 -34.94
C ASN A 161 -1.48 10.38 -36.05
N PHE A 162 -0.36 11.10 -35.84
CA PHE A 162 0.18 12.01 -36.85
C PHE A 162 0.79 11.29 -38.06
N SER A 163 1.33 10.09 -37.88
CA SER A 163 1.87 9.30 -38.97
C SER A 163 0.80 8.79 -39.94
N ARG A 164 -0.49 8.97 -39.65
CA ARG A 164 -1.60 8.39 -40.41
C ARG A 164 -2.33 9.45 -41.25
N PRO A 165 -2.36 9.29 -42.58
CA PRO A 165 -3.04 10.25 -43.47
C PRO A 165 -4.58 10.08 -43.56
N HIS A 166 -5.16 9.00 -43.01
CA HIS A 166 -6.61 8.73 -43.11
C HIS A 166 -7.27 8.50 -41.73
N PRO A 167 -8.52 8.98 -41.54
CA PRO A 167 -9.28 8.78 -40.32
C PRO A 167 -9.61 7.30 -40.09
N PHE A 168 -9.53 6.88 -38.82
CA PHE A 168 -9.64 5.49 -38.40
C PHE A 168 -11.09 5.15 -38.04
N HIS A 169 -11.68 4.16 -38.72
CA HIS A 169 -13.02 3.65 -38.37
C HIS A 169 -12.88 2.46 -37.42
N PHE A 170 -13.43 2.57 -36.20
CA PHE A 170 -13.54 1.48 -35.25
C PHE A 170 -14.76 0.61 -35.58
N THR A 171 -14.66 -0.21 -36.63
CA THR A 171 -15.78 -1.04 -37.10
C THR A 171 -15.89 -2.39 -36.40
N THR A 172 -14.81 -2.90 -35.79
CA THR A 172 -14.79 -4.25 -35.21
C THR A 172 -14.08 -4.27 -33.86
N VAL A 173 -14.66 -5.00 -32.90
CA VAL A 173 -14.12 -5.14 -31.53
C VAL A 173 -12.70 -5.71 -31.54
N TYR A 174 -12.40 -6.63 -32.46
CA TYR A 174 -11.06 -7.21 -32.67
C TYR A 174 -10.00 -6.13 -32.96
N GLN A 175 -10.34 -5.14 -33.79
CA GLN A 175 -9.43 -4.06 -34.15
C GLN A 175 -9.14 -3.13 -32.96
N MET A 176 -10.12 -2.93 -32.08
CA MET A 176 -9.92 -2.16 -30.84
C MET A 176 -8.99 -2.90 -29.87
N PHE A 177 -9.20 -4.21 -29.66
CA PHE A 177 -8.33 -5.02 -28.82
C PHE A 177 -6.91 -5.11 -29.37
N TYR A 178 -6.77 -5.28 -30.69
CA TYR A 178 -5.46 -5.32 -31.34
C TYR A 178 -4.69 -4.00 -31.13
N LEU A 179 -5.31 -2.86 -31.40
CA LEU A 179 -4.66 -1.56 -31.18
C LEU A 179 -4.30 -1.32 -29.72
N PHE A 180 -5.19 -1.68 -28.79
CA PHE A 180 -4.92 -1.59 -27.37
C PHE A 180 -3.71 -2.43 -26.97
N ALA A 181 -3.67 -3.70 -27.40
CA ALA A 181 -2.56 -4.60 -27.11
C ALA A 181 -1.24 -4.08 -27.67
N VAL A 182 -1.22 -3.62 -28.93
CA VAL A 182 -0.02 -3.05 -29.56
C VAL A 182 0.44 -1.79 -28.82
N ALA A 183 -0.47 -0.86 -28.51
CA ALA A 183 -0.13 0.37 -27.80
C ALA A 183 0.46 0.08 -26.41
N VAL A 184 -0.14 -0.85 -25.66
CA VAL A 184 0.36 -1.27 -24.35
C VAL A 184 1.73 -1.90 -24.46
N VAL A 185 1.91 -2.90 -25.33
CA VAL A 185 3.20 -3.59 -25.51
C VAL A 185 4.30 -2.61 -25.90
N MET A 186 4.03 -1.73 -26.87
CA MET A 186 5.00 -0.72 -27.31
C MET A 186 5.34 0.30 -26.19
N ALA A 187 4.34 0.73 -25.41
CA ALA A 187 4.56 1.65 -24.30
C ALA A 187 5.38 1.03 -23.17
N TYR A 188 5.11 -0.22 -22.80
CA TYR A 188 5.89 -0.92 -21.77
C TYR A 188 7.30 -1.27 -22.26
N PHE A 189 7.46 -1.66 -23.53
CA PHE A 189 8.78 -1.92 -24.11
C PHE A 189 9.64 -0.65 -24.11
N THR A 190 9.10 0.46 -24.61
CA THR A 190 9.82 1.75 -24.64
C THR A 190 10.04 2.30 -23.22
N GLY A 191 9.04 2.19 -22.35
CA GLY A 191 9.11 2.61 -20.95
C GLY A 191 10.15 1.83 -20.15
N PHE A 192 10.37 0.55 -20.47
CA PHE A 192 11.42 -0.26 -19.86
C PHE A 192 12.82 0.29 -20.18
N PHE A 193 13.12 0.57 -21.45
CA PHE A 193 14.40 1.20 -21.83
C PHE A 193 14.57 2.58 -21.19
N LEU A 194 13.50 3.38 -21.14
CA LEU A 194 13.52 4.69 -20.49
C LEU A 194 13.82 4.56 -18.99
N SER A 195 13.21 3.58 -18.31
CA SER A 195 13.47 3.30 -16.90
C SER A 195 14.94 2.90 -16.68
N LEU A 196 15.51 2.06 -17.53
CA LEU A 196 16.94 1.72 -17.44
C LEU A 196 17.86 2.93 -17.69
N ALA A 197 17.52 3.79 -18.65
CA ALA A 197 18.33 4.95 -19.02
C ALA A 197 18.28 6.09 -18.00
N PHE A 198 17.13 6.36 -17.39
CA PHE A 198 16.94 7.52 -16.51
C PHE A 198 16.62 7.15 -15.07
N GLU A 199 15.73 6.20 -14.81
CA GLU A 199 15.30 5.87 -13.44
C GLU A 199 16.45 5.29 -12.62
N VAL A 200 17.26 4.39 -13.19
CA VAL A 200 18.41 3.79 -12.51
C VAL A 200 19.45 4.84 -12.10
N PRO A 201 20.00 5.67 -13.00
CA PRO A 201 20.98 6.67 -12.60
C PRO A 201 20.38 7.73 -11.66
N VAL A 202 19.14 8.17 -11.87
CA VAL A 202 18.48 9.16 -10.99
C VAL A 202 18.27 8.61 -9.59
N SER A 203 17.86 7.34 -9.44
CA SER A 203 17.68 6.72 -8.12
C SER A 203 18.99 6.59 -7.32
N ILE A 204 20.11 6.34 -8.01
CA ILE A 204 21.44 6.34 -7.38
C ILE A 204 21.82 7.76 -6.95
N LEU A 205 21.58 8.76 -7.80
CA LEU A 205 21.83 10.16 -7.45
C LEU A 205 20.97 10.63 -6.28
N GLU A 206 19.71 10.23 -6.23
CA GLU A 206 18.78 10.56 -5.14
C GLU A 206 19.28 9.99 -3.82
N THR A 207 19.61 8.69 -3.79
CA THR A 207 20.12 8.06 -2.56
C THR A 207 21.42 8.70 -2.08
N LEU A 208 22.33 9.07 -2.99
CA LEU A 208 23.55 9.81 -2.65
C LEU A 208 23.24 11.22 -2.13
N ALA A 209 22.33 11.96 -2.77
CA ALA A 209 21.93 13.30 -2.38
C ALA A 209 21.26 13.29 -1.00
N VAL A 210 20.30 12.39 -0.77
CA VAL A 210 19.62 12.22 0.51
C VAL A 210 20.62 11.79 1.58
N ASN A 211 21.53 10.86 1.31
CA ASN A 211 22.55 10.46 2.28
C ASN A 211 23.48 11.62 2.64
N ARG A 212 23.88 12.45 1.67
CA ARG A 212 24.68 13.66 1.94
C ARG A 212 23.91 14.71 2.74
N ILE A 213 22.64 14.95 2.40
CA ILE A 213 21.77 15.89 3.13
C ILE A 213 21.55 15.38 4.56
N MET A 214 21.23 14.10 4.73
CA MET A 214 21.05 13.45 6.04
C MET A 214 22.35 13.43 6.84
N ALA A 215 23.51 13.24 6.22
CA ALA A 215 24.81 13.35 6.90
C ALA A 215 25.10 14.78 7.36
N LYS A 216 24.74 15.79 6.56
CA LYS A 216 24.87 17.21 6.90
C LYS A 216 23.90 17.61 8.04
N LEU A 217 22.68 17.08 8.02
CA LEU A 217 21.68 17.27 9.09
C LEU A 217 22.04 16.47 10.37
N ARG A 218 22.69 15.31 10.23
CA ARG A 218 23.25 14.49 11.33
C ARG A 218 24.61 15.00 11.84
N GLY A 219 24.95 16.28 11.64
CA GLY A 219 26.10 16.93 12.29
C GLY A 219 26.21 16.57 13.78
N PRO A 220 27.41 16.70 14.40
CA PRO A 220 28.09 15.76 15.30
C PRO A 220 27.36 15.40 16.62
N ARG A 221 26.11 14.94 16.55
CA ARG A 221 25.25 14.66 17.71
C ARG A 221 25.23 13.17 18.09
N ARG A 222 26.12 12.36 17.52
CA ARG A 222 26.27 10.92 17.84
C ARG A 222 27.73 10.51 18.14
N LYS A 223 28.50 11.35 18.83
CA LYS A 223 29.65 10.87 19.63
C LYS A 223 29.33 10.78 21.13
N LYS A 224 28.25 11.40 21.60
CA LYS A 224 27.92 11.45 23.04
C LYS A 224 27.01 10.31 23.55
N MET A 225 26.31 9.60 22.66
CA MET A 225 25.32 8.57 23.10
C MET A 225 25.82 7.12 22.96
N MET A 226 27.00 6.88 22.38
CA MET A 226 27.60 5.54 22.35
C MET A 226 28.60 5.32 23.50
N CYS A 227 29.35 6.36 23.89
CA CYS A 227 30.28 6.27 25.04
C CYS A 227 29.59 6.24 26.41
N ASP A 228 28.37 6.77 26.55
CA ASP A 228 27.68 6.84 27.85
C ASP A 228 26.95 5.53 28.18
N SER A 229 26.38 4.85 27.17
CA SER A 229 25.74 3.55 27.36
C SER A 229 26.75 2.42 27.60
N ASP A 230 27.89 2.41 26.91
CA ASP A 230 28.90 1.36 27.10
C ASP A 230 29.59 1.47 28.49
N GLY A 231 29.72 2.68 29.04
CA GLY A 231 30.26 2.91 30.39
C GLY A 231 29.28 2.55 31.53
N ALA A 232 27.99 2.82 31.34
CA ALA A 232 26.96 2.49 32.33
C ALA A 232 26.62 0.99 32.36
N THR A 233 26.54 0.33 31.20
CA THR A 233 26.24 -1.11 31.13
C THR A 233 27.43 -1.97 31.56
N THR A 234 28.66 -1.56 31.29
CA THR A 234 29.87 -2.29 31.74
C THR A 234 30.10 -2.14 33.25
N SER A 235 29.76 -1.00 33.85
CA SER A 235 29.87 -0.82 35.30
C SER A 235 28.76 -1.56 36.07
N ALA A 236 27.52 -1.58 35.56
CA ALA A 236 26.43 -2.37 36.13
C ALA A 236 26.71 -3.87 36.10
N ASN A 237 27.13 -4.43 34.96
CA ASN A 237 27.49 -5.85 34.85
C ASN A 237 28.69 -6.23 35.73
N ARG A 238 29.65 -5.32 35.93
CA ARG A 238 30.82 -5.58 36.81
C ARG A 238 30.44 -5.62 38.29
N VAL A 239 29.45 -4.82 38.71
CA VAL A 239 28.94 -4.83 40.10
C VAL A 239 28.09 -6.08 40.33
N GLU A 240 27.24 -6.45 39.39
CA GLU A 240 26.37 -7.63 39.47
C GLU A 240 27.19 -8.93 39.50
N VAL A 241 28.21 -9.06 38.65
CA VAL A 241 29.13 -10.22 38.67
C VAL A 241 29.95 -10.29 39.96
N LYS A 242 30.31 -9.16 40.58
CA LYS A 242 31.00 -9.16 41.89
C LYS A 242 30.08 -9.58 43.05
N LEU A 243 28.80 -9.19 43.02
CA LEU A 243 27.82 -9.63 44.00
C LEU A 243 27.55 -11.14 43.89
N LEU A 244 27.37 -11.64 42.66
CA LEU A 244 27.15 -13.07 42.42
C LEU A 244 28.36 -13.94 42.78
N LEU A 245 29.59 -13.45 42.54
CA LEU A 245 30.81 -14.15 42.96
C LEU A 245 31.05 -14.07 44.48
N GLY A 246 30.59 -13.01 45.14
CA GLY A 246 30.61 -12.89 46.60
C GLY A 246 29.66 -13.89 47.27
N GLU A 247 28.41 -13.97 46.80
CA GLU A 247 27.41 -14.89 47.34
C GLU A 247 27.73 -16.37 47.05
N ALA A 248 28.38 -16.67 45.92
CA ALA A 248 28.83 -18.03 45.60
C ALA A 248 29.95 -18.51 46.55
N ASN A 249 30.89 -17.63 46.91
CA ASN A 249 31.99 -17.97 47.81
C ASN A 249 31.51 -18.16 49.27
N GLU A 250 30.49 -17.41 49.70
CA GLU A 250 29.91 -17.53 51.04
C GLU A 250 29.09 -18.82 51.19
N LYS A 251 28.37 -19.24 50.14
CA LYS A 251 27.65 -20.53 50.12
C LYS A 251 28.59 -21.73 50.10
N GLN A 252 29.69 -21.68 49.32
CA GLN A 252 30.68 -22.76 49.29
C GLN A 252 31.46 -22.90 50.61
N SER A 253 31.72 -21.80 51.33
CA SER A 253 32.34 -21.85 52.66
C SER A 253 31.38 -22.33 53.77
N SER A 254 30.06 -22.26 53.55
CA SER A 254 29.05 -22.70 54.52
C SER A 254 28.73 -24.18 54.40
N ASP A 255 28.66 -24.73 53.18
CA ASP A 255 28.42 -26.16 52.93
C ASP A 255 29.61 -27.05 53.31
N SER A 256 30.85 -26.55 53.17
CA SER A 256 32.05 -27.29 53.56
C SER A 256 32.24 -27.40 55.09
N LYS A 257 31.72 -26.47 55.89
CA LYS A 257 31.68 -26.59 57.35
C LYS A 257 30.59 -27.53 57.86
N CYS A 258 29.50 -27.70 57.11
CA CYS A 258 28.41 -28.61 57.50
C CYS A 258 28.76 -30.09 57.24
N GLN A 259 29.56 -30.39 56.21
CA GLN A 259 30.02 -31.76 55.93
C GLN A 259 31.12 -32.27 56.88
N GLN A 260 31.91 -31.40 57.51
CA GLN A 260 32.98 -31.83 58.43
C GLN A 260 32.50 -32.17 59.85
N ASN A 261 31.35 -31.64 60.29
CA ASN A 261 30.78 -31.93 61.62
C ASN A 261 29.84 -33.15 61.65
N GLY A 262 29.47 -33.72 60.50
CA GLY A 262 28.60 -34.91 60.41
C GLY A 262 29.33 -36.26 60.37
N SER A 263 30.66 -36.28 60.46
CA SER A 263 31.48 -37.50 60.31
C SER A 263 32.27 -37.89 61.57
N LEU A 264 31.95 -37.31 62.72
CA LEU A 264 32.57 -37.61 64.03
C LEU A 264 31.60 -38.13 65.09
N GLU A 265 30.33 -38.40 64.73
CA GLU A 265 29.38 -39.14 65.57
C GLU A 265 28.86 -40.36 64.79
N SER A 266 29.67 -41.41 64.69
CA SER A 266 29.27 -42.80 64.46
C SER A 266 30.34 -43.73 65.01
#